data_AF-A0A8K0JXP8-F1
#
_entry.id   AF-A0A8K0JXP8-F1
#
_cell.length_a   1.000
_cell.length_b   1.000
_cell.length_c   1.000
_cell.angle_alpha   90.00
_cell.angle_beta   90.00
_cell.angle_gamma   90.00
#
_symmetry.space_group_name_H-M   'P 1'
#
loop_
_entity.id
_entity.type
_entity.pdbx_description
1 polymer ?
#
loop_
_entity_poly.entity_id
_entity_poly.type
_entity_poly.pdbx_seq_one_letter_code
_entity_poly.pdbx_strand_id
1 'polypeptide(L)'
;MMILNFSTVHALLMQPDSEEGNEMVFCDLCNICVHQACYGITRIPPGSWLCRTCAVNLPRPECVLCPNRGGAMKCTRSGHKWAHVSCALWIPEVSIGCVERMEPITKISSIPQSRWALICVLCRERVGACIQCSVKTCKTAYHVTCAFKYGLEMKAIIEDESADDGVKLK
;
A
#
# COMPACT_ATOMS: atom_id res chain seq x y z
N MET A 1 12.33 13.15 -6.64
CA MET A 1 12.08 11.67 -6.61
C MET A 1 10.72 11.43 -7.24
N MET A 2 10.59 10.63 -8.31
CA MET A 2 9.37 10.57 -9.15
C MET A 2 8.08 10.48 -8.32
N ILE A 3 7.39 11.62 -8.27
CA ILE A 3 6.08 11.79 -7.66
C ILE A 3 5.12 11.05 -8.58
N LEU A 4 4.80 9.79 -8.26
CA LEU A 4 3.54 9.24 -8.73
C LEU A 4 2.47 10.15 -8.14
N ASN A 5 1.57 10.67 -8.96
CA ASN A 5 0.45 11.50 -8.49
C ASN A 5 -0.39 10.69 -7.49
N PHE A 6 -0.05 10.78 -6.20
CA PHE A 6 -0.69 10.04 -5.10
C PHE A 6 -2.00 10.70 -4.65
N SER A 7 -2.52 11.66 -5.40
CA SER A 7 -3.81 12.33 -5.19
C SER A 7 -5.00 11.37 -5.16
N THR A 8 -4.80 10.11 -5.53
CA THR A 8 -5.87 9.18 -5.90
C THR A 8 -5.97 7.94 -5.01
N VAL A 9 -5.11 7.73 -3.99
CA VAL A 9 -5.18 6.49 -3.18
C VAL A 9 -6.45 6.39 -2.32
N HIS A 10 -7.08 7.53 -2.01
CA HIS A 10 -8.39 7.59 -1.34
C HIS A 10 -9.56 7.75 -2.32
N ALA A 11 -9.31 8.25 -3.53
CA ALA A 11 -10.35 8.51 -4.53
C ALA A 11 -10.57 7.34 -5.51
N LEU A 12 -9.57 6.51 -5.78
CA LEU A 12 -9.64 5.43 -6.79
C LEU A 12 -10.18 4.09 -6.30
N LEU A 13 -10.66 3.96 -5.07
CA LEU A 13 -11.59 2.87 -4.74
C LEU A 13 -13.05 3.28 -5.02
N MET A 14 -13.30 4.54 -5.41
CA MET A 14 -14.63 5.14 -5.61
C MET A 14 -14.75 6.05 -6.86
N GLN A 15 -13.69 6.29 -7.63
CA GLN A 15 -13.75 7.08 -8.86
C GLN A 15 -13.96 6.15 -10.06
N PRO A 16 -15.02 6.36 -10.87
CA PRO A 16 -15.35 5.51 -12.02
C PRO A 16 -14.47 5.76 -13.26
N ASP A 17 -13.62 6.79 -13.24
CA ASP A 17 -12.96 7.27 -14.45
C ASP A 17 -11.61 6.59 -14.67
N SER A 18 -11.58 5.67 -15.64
CA SER A 18 -10.35 5.15 -16.22
C SER A 18 -9.64 6.28 -16.99
N GLU A 19 -8.43 6.65 -16.56
CA GLU A 19 -7.53 7.46 -17.39
C GLU A 19 -6.90 6.58 -18.48
N GLU A 20 -6.60 7.15 -19.64
CA GLU A 20 -6.00 6.43 -20.78
C GLU A 20 -4.65 5.82 -20.35
N GLY A 21 -4.58 4.48 -20.29
CA GLY A 21 -3.40 3.75 -19.79
C GLY A 21 -3.37 3.42 -18.29
N ASN A 22 -4.40 3.75 -17.51
CA ASN A 22 -4.52 3.38 -16.09
C ASN A 22 -5.88 2.71 -15.77
N GLU A 23 -6.19 1.65 -16.49
CA GLU A 23 -7.46 0.92 -16.32
C GLU A 23 -7.57 0.18 -14.98
N MET A 24 -8.82 -0.06 -14.56
CA MET A 24 -9.15 -0.99 -13.48
C MET A 24 -9.09 -2.42 -13.99
N VAL A 25 -8.30 -3.26 -13.33
CA VAL A 25 -8.08 -4.67 -13.69
C VAL A 25 -8.54 -5.57 -12.56
N PHE A 26 -9.32 -6.58 -12.91
CA PHE A 26 -9.85 -7.58 -12.00
C PHE A 26 -9.06 -8.89 -12.11
N CYS A 27 -8.66 -9.47 -10.98
CA CYS A 27 -8.04 -10.79 -10.97
C CYS A 27 -9.09 -11.87 -11.23
N ASP A 28 -8.90 -12.67 -12.28
CA ASP A 28 -9.87 -13.70 -12.69
C ASP A 28 -10.07 -14.83 -11.65
N LEU A 29 -9.15 -14.99 -10.69
CA LEU A 29 -9.25 -16.05 -9.67
C LEU A 29 -9.78 -15.56 -8.32
N CYS A 30 -9.35 -14.39 -7.85
CA CYS A 30 -9.72 -13.89 -6.51
C CYS A 30 -10.52 -12.59 -6.51
N ASN A 31 -10.83 -12.06 -7.69
CA ASN A 31 -11.66 -10.88 -7.89
C ASN A 31 -11.19 -9.61 -7.18
N ILE A 32 -9.88 -9.49 -6.88
CA ILE A 32 -9.34 -8.19 -6.46
C ILE A 32 -9.41 -7.23 -7.64
N CYS A 33 -9.80 -5.98 -7.37
CA CYS A 33 -9.75 -4.88 -8.32
C CYS A 33 -8.57 -3.97 -7.97
N VAL A 34 -7.75 -3.65 -8.97
CA VAL A 34 -6.61 -2.73 -8.83
C VAL A 34 -6.49 -1.86 -10.08
N HIS A 35 -5.97 -0.65 -9.91
CA HIS A 35 -5.48 0.13 -11.05
C HIS A 35 -4.17 -0.43 -11.56
N GLN A 36 -3.96 -0.36 -12.89
CA GLN A 36 -2.71 -0.76 -13.54
C GLN A 36 -1.50 -0.13 -12.86
N ALA A 37 -1.49 1.21 -12.71
CA ALA A 37 -0.38 1.93 -12.10
C ALA A 37 -0.19 1.57 -10.62
N CYS A 38 -1.28 1.42 -9.86
CA CYS A 38 -1.20 1.11 -8.43
C CYS A 38 -0.64 -0.29 -8.13
N TYR A 39 -0.79 -1.24 -9.06
CA TYR A 39 -0.29 -2.61 -8.88
C TYR A 39 0.94 -2.93 -9.74
N GLY A 40 1.37 -1.99 -10.59
CA GLY A 40 2.50 -2.15 -11.50
C GLY A 40 2.23 -3.14 -12.63
N ILE A 41 1.04 -3.06 -13.21
CA ILE A 41 0.66 -3.81 -14.41
C ILE A 41 1.17 -2.99 -15.61
N THR A 42 2.25 -3.45 -16.23
CA THR A 42 2.87 -2.75 -17.38
C THR A 42 2.11 -2.95 -18.67
N ARG A 43 1.37 -4.06 -18.78
CA ARG A 43 0.52 -4.38 -19.92
C ARG A 43 -0.60 -5.32 -19.49
N ILE A 44 -1.84 -4.98 -19.83
CA ILE A 44 -2.98 -5.89 -19.67
C ILE A 44 -2.87 -7.01 -20.73
N PRO A 45 -2.85 -8.29 -20.33
CA PRO A 45 -2.86 -9.39 -21.28
C PRO A 45 -4.21 -9.44 -22.04
N PRO A 46 -4.24 -9.91 -23.30
CA PRO A 46 -5.48 -10.05 -24.06
C PRO A 46 -6.43 -11.16 -23.53
N GLY A 47 -6.00 -11.93 -22.53
CA GLY A 47 -6.78 -12.98 -21.88
C GLY A 47 -6.81 -12.77 -20.37
N SER A 48 -6.79 -13.86 -19.60
CA SER A 48 -6.89 -13.78 -18.14
C SER A 48 -5.73 -13.04 -17.49
N TRP A 49 -6.04 -12.18 -16.53
CA TRP A 49 -5.08 -11.54 -15.64
C TRP A 49 -5.19 -12.12 -14.23
N LEU A 50 -4.05 -12.53 -13.68
CA LEU A 50 -3.94 -13.03 -12.32
C LEU A 50 -3.06 -12.09 -11.48
N CYS A 51 -3.53 -11.75 -10.29
CA CYS A 51 -2.72 -11.02 -9.34
C CYS A 51 -1.54 -11.88 -8.84
N ARG A 52 -0.55 -11.25 -8.20
CA ARG A 52 0.71 -11.91 -7.84
C ARG A 52 0.51 -13.14 -6.95
N THR A 53 -0.45 -13.11 -6.03
CA THR A 53 -0.73 -14.23 -5.12
C THR A 53 -1.35 -15.42 -5.85
N CYS A 54 -2.30 -15.16 -6.76
CA CYS A 54 -2.93 -16.17 -7.60
C CYS A 54 -1.94 -16.79 -8.59
N ALA A 55 -1.08 -15.98 -9.22
CA ALA A 55 -0.08 -16.45 -10.17
C ALA A 55 0.94 -17.42 -9.56
N VAL A 56 1.20 -17.34 -8.25
CA VAL A 56 2.11 -18.26 -7.53
C VAL A 56 1.36 -19.32 -6.71
N ASN A 57 0.05 -19.50 -6.93
CA ASN A 57 -0.80 -20.45 -6.21
C ASN A 57 -0.72 -20.33 -4.69
N LEU A 58 -0.59 -19.11 -4.17
CA LEU A 58 -0.56 -18.84 -2.74
C LEU A 58 -1.87 -18.15 -2.33
N PRO A 59 -2.93 -18.91 -1.98
CA PRO A 59 -4.20 -18.32 -1.63
C PRO A 59 -4.08 -17.56 -0.31
N ARG A 60 -4.36 -16.24 -0.37
CA ARG A 60 -4.51 -15.34 0.80
C ARG A 60 -3.33 -15.37 1.79
N PRO A 61 -2.10 -15.02 1.35
CA PRO A 61 -0.98 -14.87 2.27
C PRO A 61 -1.27 -13.81 3.33
N GLU A 62 -0.59 -13.93 4.46
CA GLU A 62 -0.65 -12.94 5.53
C GLU A 62 0.19 -11.72 5.18
N CYS A 63 -0.36 -10.54 5.48
CA CYS A 63 0.40 -9.31 5.41
C CYS A 63 1.25 -9.18 6.67
N VAL A 64 2.56 -9.01 6.51
CA VAL A 64 3.46 -8.83 7.67
C VAL A 64 3.29 -7.47 8.37
N LEU A 65 2.52 -6.54 7.78
CA LEU A 65 2.36 -5.17 8.26
C LEU A 65 1.00 -4.90 8.92
N CYS A 66 0.01 -5.80 8.82
CA CYS A 66 -1.32 -5.62 9.40
C CYS A 66 -2.06 -6.97 9.55
N PRO A 67 -3.13 -7.06 10.35
CA PRO A 67 -3.90 -8.30 10.53
C PRO A 67 -4.88 -8.63 9.40
N ASN A 68 -5.12 -7.69 8.49
CA ASN A 68 -6.16 -7.85 7.48
C ASN A 68 -5.73 -8.84 6.39
N ARG A 69 -6.68 -9.64 5.89
CA ARG A 69 -6.46 -10.61 4.79
C ARG A 69 -7.07 -10.11 3.49
N GLY A 70 -6.62 -10.68 2.37
CA GLY A 70 -7.08 -10.33 1.03
C GLY A 70 -6.39 -9.08 0.48
N GLY A 71 -6.97 -8.45 -0.54
CA GLY A 71 -6.45 -7.23 -1.15
C GLY A 71 -5.19 -7.43 -2.02
N ALA A 72 -4.67 -6.32 -2.53
CA ALA A 72 -3.52 -6.29 -3.43
C ALA A 72 -2.20 -6.50 -2.67
N MET A 73 -1.53 -7.62 -2.94
CA MET A 73 -0.34 -8.07 -2.22
C MET A 73 0.87 -8.19 -3.16
N LYS A 74 2.06 -7.87 -2.65
CA LYS A 74 3.36 -8.15 -3.29
C LYS A 74 4.31 -8.77 -2.27
N CYS A 75 5.31 -9.50 -2.76
CA CYS A 75 6.29 -10.18 -1.90
C CYS A 75 7.55 -9.35 -1.71
N THR A 76 8.31 -9.68 -0.66
CA THR A 76 9.69 -9.22 -0.49
C THR A 76 10.62 -9.91 -1.50
N ARG A 77 11.85 -9.43 -1.62
CA ARG A 77 12.87 -10.00 -2.54
C ARG A 77 13.09 -11.51 -2.35
N SER A 78 12.97 -12.01 -1.12
CA SER A 78 13.07 -13.44 -0.81
C SER A 78 11.85 -14.28 -1.22
N GLY A 79 10.73 -13.66 -1.59
CA GLY A 79 9.47 -14.36 -1.88
C GLY A 79 8.71 -14.91 -0.67
N HIS A 80 9.31 -14.92 0.53
CA HIS A 80 8.73 -15.54 1.73
C HIS A 80 7.79 -14.63 2.53
N LYS A 81 8.01 -13.31 2.52
CA LYS A 81 7.17 -12.34 3.23
C LYS A 81 6.30 -11.58 2.23
N TRP A 82 5.07 -11.32 2.63
CA TRP A 82 4.09 -10.61 1.82
C TRP A 82 3.56 -9.41 2.58
N ALA A 83 3.24 -8.35 1.85
CA ALA A 83 2.56 -7.20 2.41
C ALA A 83 1.61 -6.61 1.38
N HIS A 84 0.59 -5.91 1.89
CA HIS A 84 -0.28 -5.12 1.04
C HIS A 84 0.54 -4.02 0.37
N VAL A 85 0.24 -3.76 -0.91
CA VAL A 85 0.80 -2.60 -1.61
C VAL A 85 0.44 -1.32 -0.87
N SER A 86 -0.80 -1.21 -0.38
CA SER A 86 -1.24 -0.08 0.43
C SER A 86 -0.45 0.08 1.74
N CYS A 87 -0.20 -0.99 2.49
CA CYS A 87 0.65 -0.92 3.68
C CYS A 87 2.06 -0.42 3.35
N ALA A 88 2.65 -0.89 2.25
CA ALA A 88 3.97 -0.48 1.82
C ALA A 88 4.04 0.99 1.39
N LEU A 89 2.95 1.54 0.84
CA LEU A 89 2.87 2.95 0.44
C LEU A 89 2.71 3.91 1.61
N TRP A 90 2.02 3.48 2.68
CA TRP A 90 1.65 4.37 3.79
C TRP A 90 2.53 4.25 5.02
N ILE A 91 3.36 3.21 5.13
CA ILE A 91 4.38 3.10 6.19
C ILE A 91 5.66 3.75 5.66
N PRO A 92 6.09 4.92 6.19
CA PRO A 92 7.15 5.74 5.58
C PRO A 92 8.50 5.04 5.41
N GLU A 93 8.81 4.08 6.29
CA GLU A 93 10.10 3.38 6.27
C GLU A 93 10.12 2.20 5.27
N VAL A 94 8.96 1.79 4.76
CA VAL A 94 8.85 0.75 3.73
C VAL A 94 9.10 1.37 2.37
N SER A 95 9.70 0.61 1.46
CA SER A 95 9.95 1.07 0.09
C SER A 95 9.57 0.01 -0.92
N ILE A 96 9.29 0.43 -2.14
CA ILE A 96 9.04 -0.45 -3.29
C ILE A 96 10.28 -0.38 -4.20
N GLY A 97 10.85 -1.55 -4.52
CA GLY A 97 12.14 -1.63 -5.23
C GLY A 97 12.09 -1.11 -6.67
N CYS A 98 11.03 -1.41 -7.40
CA CYS A 98 10.76 -0.88 -8.73
C CYS A 98 9.35 -0.28 -8.73
N VAL A 99 9.26 1.03 -8.93
CA VAL A 99 8.00 1.78 -8.87
C VAL A 99 7.09 1.42 -10.04
N GLU A 100 7.64 1.24 -11.25
CA GLU A 100 6.88 0.81 -12.44
C GLU A 100 6.20 -0.55 -12.25
N ARG A 101 6.92 -1.50 -11.63
CA ARG A 101 6.40 -2.86 -11.39
C ARG A 101 5.73 -3.01 -10.03
N MET A 102 5.75 -1.96 -9.21
CA MET A 102 5.30 -1.95 -7.82
C MET A 102 5.83 -3.14 -7.00
N GLU A 103 7.08 -3.58 -7.23
CA GLU A 103 7.68 -4.74 -6.56
C GLU A 103 9.22 -4.73 -6.62
N PRO A 104 9.93 -5.49 -5.76
CA PRO A 104 9.45 -6.12 -4.55
C PRO A 104 9.20 -5.10 -3.43
N ILE A 105 8.51 -5.52 -2.37
CA ILE A 105 8.44 -4.73 -1.13
C ILE A 105 9.79 -4.87 -0.40
N THR A 106 10.33 -3.75 0.08
CA THR A 106 11.66 -3.63 0.67
C THR A 106 11.65 -2.77 1.92
N LYS A 107 12.77 -2.74 2.66
CA LYS A 107 12.98 -1.93 3.87
C LYS A 107 11.98 -2.16 5.01
N ILE A 108 11.28 -3.30 5.04
CA ILE A 108 10.45 -3.70 6.19
C ILE A 108 11.29 -3.76 7.49
N SER A 109 12.56 -4.16 7.39
CA SER A 109 13.50 -4.17 8.52
C SER A 109 13.91 -2.77 9.00
N SER A 110 13.60 -1.72 8.25
CA SER A 110 13.86 -0.32 8.63
C SER A 110 12.73 0.30 9.44
N ILE A 111 11.59 -0.41 9.59
CA ILE A 111 10.47 0.06 10.41
C ILE A 111 10.89 0.08 11.88
N PRO A 112 10.81 1.23 12.58
CA PRO A 112 11.23 1.33 13.97
C PRO A 112 10.34 0.49 14.89
N GLN A 113 10.94 -0.07 15.95
CA GLN A 113 10.23 -0.92 16.92
C GLN A 113 9.00 -0.24 17.54
N SER A 114 9.01 1.09 17.64
CA SER A 114 7.88 1.89 18.13
C SER A 114 6.60 1.65 17.33
N ARG A 115 6.67 1.51 15.98
CA ARG A 115 5.47 1.27 15.16
C ARG A 115 4.85 -0.11 15.38
N TRP A 116 5.68 -1.11 15.67
CA TRP A 116 5.25 -2.47 16.01
C TRP A 116 4.66 -2.57 17.42
N ALA A 117 5.03 -1.64 18.31
CA ALA A 117 4.53 -1.60 19.68
C ALA A 117 3.17 -0.90 19.83
N LEU A 118 2.73 -0.15 18.80
CA LEU A 118 1.45 0.55 18.80
C LEU A 118 0.27 -0.42 18.74
N ILE A 119 -0.85 -0.02 19.34
CA ILE A 119 -2.13 -0.73 19.27
C ILE A 119 -3.03 0.04 18.31
N CYS A 120 -3.55 -0.62 17.29
CA CYS A 120 -4.51 0.01 16.38
C CYS A 120 -5.83 0.25 17.12
N VAL A 121 -6.34 1.50 17.13
CA VAL A 121 -7.58 1.84 17.83
C VAL A 121 -8.83 1.19 17.21
N LEU A 122 -8.78 0.83 15.92
CA LEU A 122 -9.92 0.32 15.15
C LEU A 122 -10.11 -1.19 15.32
N CYS A 123 -9.04 -1.97 15.34
CA CYS A 123 -9.10 -3.43 15.55
C CYS A 123 -8.71 -3.86 16.96
N ARG A 124 -8.11 -2.96 17.76
CA ARG A 124 -7.64 -3.20 19.14
C ARG A 124 -6.50 -4.22 19.26
N GLU A 125 -5.81 -4.52 18.17
CA GLU A 125 -4.71 -5.49 18.12
C GLU A 125 -3.32 -4.83 18.12
N ARG A 126 -2.33 -5.51 18.74
CA ARG A 126 -0.89 -5.18 18.70
C ARG A 126 -0.15 -6.15 17.78
N VAL A 127 -0.41 -6.06 16.49
CA VAL A 127 0.23 -6.88 15.45
C VAL A 127 0.59 -6.00 14.26
N GLY A 128 1.60 -6.35 13.46
CA GLY A 128 2.00 -5.51 12.32
C GLY A 128 2.54 -4.13 12.75
N ALA A 129 2.58 -3.19 11.80
CA ALA A 129 3.11 -1.85 12.01
C ALA A 129 2.00 -0.80 11.84
N CYS A 130 1.81 0.05 12.85
CA CYS A 130 0.83 1.13 12.77
C CYS A 130 1.42 2.42 12.20
N ILE A 131 0.54 3.20 11.57
CA ILE A 131 0.72 4.64 11.30
C ILE A 131 -0.02 5.44 12.38
N GLN A 132 0.28 6.73 12.49
CA GLN A 132 -0.39 7.63 13.44
C GLN A 132 -1.03 8.78 12.69
N CYS A 133 -2.03 9.40 13.32
CA CYS A 133 -2.65 10.62 12.81
C CYS A 133 -1.60 11.71 12.54
N SER A 134 -1.75 12.41 11.41
CA SER A 134 -0.85 13.50 11.01
C SER A 134 -0.97 14.74 11.91
N VAL A 135 -2.07 14.89 12.65
CA VAL A 135 -2.25 15.96 13.64
C VAL A 135 -1.23 15.76 14.77
N LYS A 136 -0.28 16.70 14.92
CA LYS A 136 0.89 16.58 15.83
C LYS A 136 0.55 16.18 17.27
N THR A 137 -0.57 16.67 17.79
CA THR A 137 -1.07 16.41 19.16
C THR A 137 -1.84 15.10 19.27
N CYS A 138 -2.32 14.55 18.16
CA CYS A 138 -3.02 13.28 18.13
C CYS A 138 -2.01 12.12 18.11
N LYS A 139 -2.16 11.18 19.05
CA LYS A 139 -1.31 9.97 19.11
C LYS A 139 -2.03 8.71 18.66
N THR A 140 -3.26 8.84 18.19
CA THR A 140 -4.07 7.70 17.75
C THR A 140 -3.39 6.97 16.61
N ALA A 141 -3.33 5.64 16.75
CA ALA A 141 -2.63 4.75 15.85
C ALA A 141 -3.59 3.80 15.13
N TYR A 142 -3.26 3.48 13.88
CA TYR A 142 -4.09 2.67 12.99
C TYR A 142 -3.21 1.76 12.13
N HIS A 143 -3.68 0.56 11.82
CA HIS A 143 -3.19 -0.12 10.63
C HIS A 143 -3.70 0.61 9.39
N VAL A 144 -2.86 0.69 8.36
CA VAL A 144 -3.21 1.30 7.06
C VAL A 144 -4.51 0.74 6.51
N THR A 145 -4.64 -0.59 6.45
CA THR A 145 -5.84 -1.27 5.94
C THR A 145 -7.06 -1.14 6.86
N CYS A 146 -6.88 -0.95 8.17
CA CYS A 146 -7.98 -0.61 9.06
C CYS A 146 -8.48 0.80 8.79
N ALA A 147 -7.59 1.77 8.63
CA ALA A 147 -7.96 3.15 8.30
C ALA A 147 -8.79 3.21 7.00
N PHE A 148 -8.37 2.49 5.95
CA PHE A 148 -9.16 2.37 4.72
C PHE A 148 -10.54 1.74 4.93
N LYS A 149 -10.61 0.61 5.64
CA LYS A 149 -11.88 -0.11 5.87
C LYS A 149 -12.90 0.74 6.63
N TYR A 150 -12.43 1.57 7.56
CA TYR A 150 -13.28 2.45 8.36
C TYR A 150 -13.51 3.83 7.71
N GLY A 151 -13.04 4.04 6.48
CA GLY A 151 -13.28 5.28 5.74
C GLY A 151 -12.58 6.50 6.36
N LEU A 152 -11.45 6.32 7.03
CA LEU A 152 -10.66 7.46 7.51
C LEU A 152 -10.08 8.22 6.32
N GLU A 153 -10.08 9.56 6.42
CA GLU A 153 -9.47 10.41 5.40
C GLU A 153 -7.96 10.17 5.33
N MET A 154 -7.47 9.84 4.14
CA MET A 154 -6.07 9.52 3.89
C MET A 154 -5.57 10.32 2.69
N LYS A 155 -4.74 11.34 2.94
CA LYS A 155 -4.18 12.21 1.89
C LYS A 155 -2.66 12.07 1.82
N ALA A 156 -2.14 11.91 0.60
CA ALA A 156 -0.73 12.07 0.33
C ALA A 156 -0.47 13.57 0.10
N ILE A 157 0.47 14.14 0.83
CA ILE A 157 0.92 15.52 0.62
C ILE A 157 2.16 15.44 -0.24
N ILE A 158 2.10 16.05 -1.43
CA ILE A 158 3.24 16.22 -2.32
C ILE A 158 3.81 17.59 -1.99
N GLU A 159 5.01 17.65 -1.43
CA GLU A 159 5.75 18.91 -1.27
C GLU A 159 6.51 19.16 -2.58
N ASP A 160 6.14 20.20 -3.33
CA ASP A 160 6.87 20.62 -4.53
C ASP A 160 8.29 21.06 -4.12
N GLU A 161 9.31 20.45 -4.73
CA GLU A 161 10.74 20.72 -4.51
C GLU A 161 11.14 22.12 -5.04
N SER A 162 10.63 23.19 -4.41
CA SER A 162 11.11 24.56 -4.63
C SER A 162 11.20 25.35 -3.33
N ALA A 163 11.96 24.85 -2.37
CA ALA A 163 12.73 25.66 -1.42
C ALA A 163 13.72 24.76 -0.68
N ASP A 164 15.00 25.12 -0.78
CA ASP A 164 16.15 24.66 -0.03
C ASP A 164 15.84 24.42 1.47
N ASP A 165 15.69 23.16 1.90
CA ASP A 165 16.35 22.55 3.06
C ASP A 165 15.93 21.07 3.23
N GLY A 166 16.79 20.27 3.84
CA GLY A 166 16.74 18.80 3.87
C GLY A 166 15.37 18.11 4.07
N VAL A 167 15.10 17.13 3.20
CA VAL A 167 13.91 16.26 3.19
C VAL A 167 13.66 15.61 4.55
N LYS A 168 12.50 15.91 5.16
CA LYS A 168 11.95 15.19 6.32
C LYS A 168 10.53 14.73 6.02
N LEU A 169 10.39 13.44 5.78
CA LEU A 169 9.08 12.77 5.70
C LEU A 169 8.39 12.86 7.08
N LYS A 170 7.18 13.41 7.13
CA LYS A 170 6.32 13.43 8.33
C LYS A 170 5.04 12.64 8.09
#